data_AF-A0A7X8CW04-F1
#
_entry.id   AF-A0A7X8CW04-F1
#
_cell.length_a   1.000
_cell.length_b   1.000
_cell.length_c   1.000
_cell.angle_alpha   90.00
_cell.angle_beta   90.00
_cell.angle_gamma   90.00
#
_symmetry.space_group_name_H-M   'P 1'
#
loop_
_entity.id
_entity.type
_entity.pdbx_description
1 polymer ?
#
loop_
_entity_poly.entity_id
_entity_poly.type
_entity_poly.pdbx_seq_one_letter_code
_entity_poly.pdbx_strand_id
1 'polypeptide(L)'
;MVRRNIPAVAFLLAAAAALSGQTPPVPKESPVLPAPAPEERIFAPFPLRIRVGIRPEGVLVTWEEAADPPEGYTVYRSEAPIDRGSFPGALRIADLPSGSVEYLDVPPDSRGYYYAVLGRTRQGGIYEVFIPLKNVSIAPVSFEPVAAPAPKPEPPEPAPEPPPVVQASLDRDGIRITWEPIRIGRRVVLYRSPTPIRSLPDLLGASWVASVEESEAGILDFPVPGIGYYYALVDEEGLRSGSPVLAAGRNVTTASASVPAGLYRIGLPQIPYASRSLPLPYLALTRGVTAGSEALSGGLPVPPDAPLKPETRKAVARILRSEALPPASPPELRILPEDLEATAAGGEEYTLRTIVRDRLAKKDWKGASDELARYLSLNRSPGAAARARFYRGQALAYSGEYRESFFEFLLAQDILYLPSNQWIDWLLDRMRLKSPTDGM
;
A
#
# COMPACT_ATOMS: atom_id res chain seq x y z
N MET A 1 8.02 -30.47 -69.32
CA MET A 1 8.06 -29.12 -68.71
C MET A 1 6.99 -29.07 -67.62
N VAL A 2 7.24 -28.36 -66.49
CA VAL A 2 6.29 -28.09 -65.37
C VAL A 2 5.84 -29.37 -64.61
N ARG A 3 6.40 -29.70 -63.44
CA ARG A 3 6.03 -29.26 -62.06
C ARG A 3 4.56 -29.51 -61.63
N ARG A 4 4.31 -30.57 -60.84
CA ARG A 4 3.95 -30.51 -59.39
C ARG A 4 3.68 -31.89 -58.78
N ASN A 5 3.81 -31.98 -57.45
CA ASN A 5 3.64 -33.20 -56.61
C ASN A 5 2.17 -33.43 -56.19
N ILE A 6 1.96 -34.54 -55.43
CA ILE A 6 0.76 -34.93 -54.64
C ILE A 6 -0.26 -35.74 -55.50
N PRO A 7 -0.96 -36.81 -54.99
CA PRO A 7 -1.14 -37.28 -53.59
C PRO A 7 -0.96 -38.80 -53.28
N ALA A 8 -1.08 -39.10 -51.98
CA ALA A 8 -1.79 -40.21 -51.30
C ALA A 8 -1.45 -41.71 -51.47
N VAL A 9 -1.21 -42.33 -50.30
CA VAL A 9 -1.93 -43.47 -49.67
C VAL A 9 -2.45 -44.62 -50.57
N ALA A 10 -1.83 -45.80 -50.44
CA ALA A 10 -2.47 -47.13 -50.29
C ALA A 10 -1.40 -48.14 -49.81
N PHE A 11 -1.56 -48.83 -48.67
CA PHE A 11 -2.33 -50.09 -48.49
C PHE A 11 -1.83 -51.31 -49.28
N LEU A 12 -1.08 -52.19 -48.61
CA LEU A 12 -1.10 -53.66 -48.71
C LEU A 12 -0.69 -54.19 -47.32
N LEU A 13 -1.44 -55.11 -46.67
CA LEU A 13 -1.46 -56.57 -46.89
C LEU A 13 -0.07 -57.23 -46.79
N ALA A 14 0.10 -58.43 -46.21
CA ALA A 14 -0.66 -59.18 -45.21
C ALA A 14 0.18 -60.42 -44.77
N ALA A 15 -0.20 -61.04 -43.65
CA ALA A 15 -0.02 -62.47 -43.33
C ALA A 15 1.39 -63.06 -43.06
N ALA A 16 1.35 -64.21 -42.38
CA ALA A 16 2.42 -65.18 -42.03
C ALA A 16 3.55 -64.66 -41.10
N ALA A 17 3.65 -64.98 -39.80
CA ALA A 17 3.44 -66.21 -38.99
C ALA A 17 4.68 -67.11 -38.87
N ALA A 18 4.95 -67.59 -37.62
CA ALA A 18 6.03 -68.51 -37.20
C ALA A 18 7.47 -67.98 -37.40
N LEU A 19 8.52 -68.31 -36.62
CA LEU A 19 8.77 -68.91 -35.29
C LEU A 19 10.20 -68.43 -34.89
N SER A 20 10.72 -68.38 -33.66
CA SER A 20 10.24 -68.71 -32.31
C SER A 20 11.13 -68.02 -31.25
N GLY A 21 10.83 -68.17 -29.95
CA GLY A 21 11.87 -68.36 -28.93
C GLY A 21 12.63 -67.13 -28.39
N GLN A 22 11.96 -66.28 -27.61
CA GLN A 22 12.52 -65.71 -26.37
C GLN A 22 11.40 -65.08 -25.52
N THR A 23 11.17 -65.62 -24.33
CA THR A 23 10.25 -65.04 -23.34
C THR A 23 10.93 -63.89 -22.60
N PRO A 24 10.43 -62.63 -22.69
CA PRO A 24 10.82 -61.59 -21.76
C PRO A 24 10.28 -61.90 -20.35
N PRO A 25 10.91 -61.40 -19.28
CA PRO A 25 10.59 -61.78 -17.92
C PRO A 25 9.23 -61.28 -17.47
N VAL A 26 8.59 -62.04 -16.57
CA VAL A 26 7.35 -61.68 -15.89
C VAL A 26 7.52 -60.32 -15.20
N PRO A 27 6.67 -59.30 -15.49
CA PRO A 27 6.68 -58.06 -14.74
C PRO A 27 6.24 -58.36 -13.30
N LYS A 28 7.08 -57.98 -12.32
CA LYS A 28 6.74 -58.15 -10.91
C LYS A 28 5.46 -57.39 -10.60
N GLU A 29 4.52 -58.11 -9.99
CA GLU A 29 3.26 -57.58 -9.50
C GLU A 29 3.55 -56.42 -8.52
N SER A 30 3.13 -55.21 -8.89
CA SER A 30 3.28 -54.05 -8.02
C SER A 30 2.40 -54.23 -6.78
N PRO A 31 2.92 -54.04 -5.56
CA PRO A 31 2.09 -54.14 -4.37
C PRO A 31 1.02 -53.06 -4.42
N VAL A 32 -0.25 -53.49 -4.52
CA VAL A 32 -1.39 -52.59 -4.39
C VAL A 32 -1.37 -52.04 -2.98
N LEU A 33 -1.01 -50.76 -2.85
CA LEU A 33 -1.12 -50.04 -1.59
C LEU A 33 -2.59 -50.08 -1.15
N PRO A 34 -2.89 -50.43 0.11
CA PRO A 34 -4.26 -50.34 0.61
C PRO A 34 -4.75 -48.90 0.47
N ALA A 35 -6.05 -48.74 0.14
CA ALA A 35 -6.65 -47.42 0.05
C ALA A 35 -6.39 -46.63 1.35
N PRO A 36 -6.07 -45.33 1.27
CA PRO A 36 -5.87 -44.52 2.46
C PRO A 36 -7.11 -44.62 3.35
N ALA A 37 -6.90 -44.84 4.65
CA ALA A 37 -7.97 -44.75 5.62
C ALA A 37 -8.64 -43.37 5.50
N PRO A 38 -9.96 -43.26 5.71
CA PRO A 38 -10.64 -41.97 5.65
C PRO A 38 -9.93 -41.01 6.60
N GLU A 39 -9.49 -39.86 6.08
CA GLU A 39 -8.80 -38.85 6.86
C GLU A 39 -9.65 -38.47 8.07
N GLU A 40 -9.16 -38.79 9.26
CA GLU A 40 -9.84 -38.52 10.52
C GLU A 40 -9.84 -37.01 10.74
N ARG A 41 -10.88 -36.33 10.23
CA ARG A 41 -11.05 -34.88 10.32
C ARG A 41 -11.13 -34.48 11.79
N ILE A 42 -10.01 -34.00 12.33
CA ILE A 42 -9.89 -33.53 13.69
C ILE A 42 -10.73 -32.27 13.85
N PHE A 43 -11.95 -32.43 14.36
CA PHE A 43 -12.89 -31.35 14.60
C PHE A 43 -12.31 -30.34 15.60
N ALA A 44 -12.06 -29.11 15.15
CA ALA A 44 -11.35 -28.07 15.89
C ALA A 44 -12.17 -26.76 16.01
N PRO A 45 -13.25 -26.74 16.82
CA PRO A 45 -14.20 -25.62 16.92
C PRO A 45 -13.75 -24.52 17.89
N PHE A 46 -12.45 -24.26 17.97
CA PHE A 46 -11.84 -23.26 18.84
C PHE A 46 -11.05 -22.24 18.02
N PRO A 47 -11.12 -20.94 18.36
CA PRO A 47 -10.40 -19.91 17.62
C PRO A 47 -8.88 -20.06 17.80
N LEU A 48 -8.13 -19.44 16.89
CA LEU A 48 -6.67 -19.55 16.84
C LEU A 48 -6.03 -18.19 17.12
N ARG A 49 -4.79 -18.21 17.63
CA ARG A 49 -3.93 -17.02 17.81
C ARG A 49 -4.61 -15.80 18.45
N ILE A 50 -5.26 -16.00 19.60
CA ILE A 50 -5.76 -14.89 20.41
C ILE A 50 -4.65 -13.87 20.68
N ARG A 51 -4.94 -12.59 20.41
CA ARG A 51 -4.11 -11.44 20.74
C ARG A 51 -4.94 -10.48 21.57
N VAL A 52 -4.38 -10.03 22.68
CA VAL A 52 -4.99 -9.02 23.55
C VAL A 52 -4.06 -7.82 23.54
N GLY A 53 -4.59 -6.64 23.25
CA GLY A 53 -3.82 -5.40 23.16
C GLY A 53 -4.61 -4.19 23.64
N ILE A 54 -3.89 -3.16 24.05
CA ILE A 54 -4.50 -1.92 24.53
C ILE A 54 -4.78 -0.97 23.35
N ARG A 55 -5.90 -0.26 23.43
CA ARG A 55 -6.34 0.84 22.56
C ARG A 55 -6.76 2.04 23.42
N PRO A 56 -6.83 3.27 22.87
CA PRO A 56 -7.35 4.43 23.60
C PRO A 56 -8.76 4.18 24.16
N GLU A 57 -9.59 3.46 23.39
CA GLU A 57 -10.97 3.10 23.69
C GLU A 57 -11.17 1.83 24.55
N GLY A 58 -10.13 1.05 24.87
CA GLY A 58 -10.28 -0.17 25.68
C GLY A 58 -9.24 -1.27 25.46
N VAL A 59 -9.57 -2.49 25.85
CA VAL A 59 -8.80 -3.71 25.57
C VAL A 59 -9.36 -4.41 24.33
N LEU A 60 -8.60 -4.40 23.24
CA LEU A 60 -8.96 -5.09 22.01
C LEU A 60 -8.47 -6.54 22.06
N VAL A 61 -9.42 -7.48 21.98
CA VAL A 61 -9.20 -8.92 21.84
C VAL A 61 -9.44 -9.30 20.38
N THR A 62 -8.47 -9.91 19.70
CA THR A 62 -8.60 -10.42 18.32
C THR A 62 -8.18 -11.87 18.23
N TRP A 63 -8.72 -12.61 17.26
CA TRP A 63 -8.39 -14.01 17.00
C TRP A 63 -8.56 -14.36 15.50
N GLU A 64 -7.94 -15.45 15.07
CA GLU A 64 -8.20 -16.10 13.80
C GLU A 64 -9.37 -17.10 13.96
N GLU A 65 -10.19 -17.23 12.92
CA GLU A 65 -11.35 -18.13 12.91
C GLU A 65 -10.95 -19.61 13.05
N ALA A 66 -11.79 -20.39 13.71
CA ALA A 66 -11.60 -21.83 13.88
C ALA A 66 -11.65 -22.56 12.53
N ALA A 67 -10.89 -23.67 12.40
CA ALA A 67 -10.91 -24.49 11.18
C ALA A 67 -12.29 -25.11 10.90
N ASP A 68 -13.03 -25.42 11.97
CA ASP A 68 -14.45 -25.75 11.94
C ASP A 68 -15.24 -24.65 12.67
N PRO A 69 -15.71 -23.59 11.97
CA PRO A 69 -16.29 -22.42 12.62
C PRO A 69 -17.54 -22.75 13.45
N PRO A 70 -17.59 -22.34 14.74
CA PRO A 70 -18.77 -22.51 15.59
C PRO A 70 -19.90 -21.53 15.22
N GLU A 71 -21.07 -21.69 15.84
CA GLU A 71 -22.26 -20.81 15.66
C GLU A 71 -22.11 -19.43 16.35
N GLY A 72 -20.88 -19.02 16.63
CA GLY A 72 -20.52 -17.83 17.39
C GLY A 72 -19.42 -18.09 18.42
N TYR A 73 -18.92 -16.99 18.98
CA TYR A 73 -17.89 -17.00 20.01
C TYR A 73 -18.40 -16.30 21.27
N THR A 74 -18.00 -16.77 22.44
CA THR A 74 -18.25 -16.12 23.73
C THR A 74 -16.93 -15.68 24.33
N VAL A 75 -16.84 -14.41 24.73
CA VAL A 75 -15.64 -13.79 25.32
C VAL A 75 -15.78 -13.74 26.83
N TYR A 76 -14.74 -14.17 27.53
CA TYR A 76 -14.63 -14.24 28.99
C TYR A 76 -13.46 -13.40 29.51
N ARG A 77 -13.63 -12.83 30.71
CA ARG A 77 -12.62 -12.07 31.47
C ARG A 77 -12.42 -12.64 32.86
N SER A 78 -11.20 -12.68 33.35
CA SER A 78 -10.87 -13.15 34.70
C SER A 78 -9.69 -12.38 35.30
N GLU A 79 -9.65 -12.21 36.62
CA GLU A 79 -8.49 -11.65 37.34
C GLU A 79 -7.35 -12.68 37.52
N ALA A 80 -7.64 -13.96 37.27
CA ALA A 80 -6.68 -15.07 37.30
C ALA A 80 -6.59 -15.77 35.92
N PRO A 81 -5.48 -16.47 35.61
CA PRO A 81 -5.36 -17.27 34.39
C PRO A 81 -6.55 -18.21 34.20
N ILE A 82 -7.10 -18.25 32.98
CA ILE A 82 -8.30 -19.04 32.68
C ILE A 82 -7.90 -20.45 32.27
N ASP A 83 -8.27 -21.43 33.09
CA ASP A 83 -8.14 -22.85 32.83
C ASP A 83 -9.44 -23.58 33.24
N ARG A 84 -9.46 -24.92 33.13
CA ARG A 84 -10.65 -25.72 33.43
C ARG A 84 -11.11 -25.63 34.89
N GLY A 85 -10.22 -25.32 35.82
CA GLY A 85 -10.52 -25.15 37.24
C GLY A 85 -10.94 -23.73 37.61
N SER A 86 -10.37 -22.71 36.96
CA SER A 86 -10.70 -21.30 37.21
C SER A 86 -11.84 -20.75 36.35
N PHE A 87 -12.18 -21.39 35.22
CA PHE A 87 -13.25 -20.97 34.30
C PHE A 87 -14.61 -20.70 34.95
N PRO A 88 -15.09 -21.47 35.96
CA PRO A 88 -16.35 -21.14 36.65
C PRO A 88 -16.37 -19.77 37.36
N GLY A 89 -15.20 -19.19 37.63
CA GLY A 89 -15.04 -17.82 38.15
C GLY A 89 -14.81 -16.75 37.08
N ALA A 90 -14.72 -17.11 35.79
CA ALA A 90 -14.53 -16.16 34.70
C ALA A 90 -15.84 -15.46 34.34
N LEU A 91 -15.82 -14.14 34.27
CA LEU A 91 -16.94 -13.31 33.87
C LEU A 91 -17.17 -13.41 32.36
N ARG A 92 -18.35 -13.85 31.94
CA ARG A 92 -18.81 -13.77 30.55
C ARG A 92 -19.10 -12.30 30.20
N ILE A 93 -18.40 -11.75 29.21
CA ILE A 93 -18.55 -10.34 28.82
C ILE A 93 -19.51 -10.19 27.63
N ALA A 94 -19.34 -11.03 26.60
CA ALA A 94 -20.04 -10.88 25.34
C ALA A 94 -20.28 -12.22 24.63
N ASP A 95 -21.39 -12.28 23.89
CA ASP A 95 -21.68 -13.30 22.89
C ASP A 95 -21.66 -12.65 21.50
N LEU A 96 -20.96 -13.30 20.57
CA LEU A 96 -20.71 -12.79 19.23
C LEU A 96 -21.23 -13.79 18.19
N PRO A 97 -21.73 -13.31 17.03
CA PRO A 97 -22.14 -14.18 15.94
C PRO A 97 -20.96 -14.94 15.33
N SER A 98 -21.28 -15.94 14.48
CA SER A 98 -20.26 -16.62 13.66
C SER A 98 -19.60 -15.60 12.70
N GLY A 99 -18.33 -15.82 12.36
CA GLY A 99 -17.52 -14.87 11.58
C GLY A 99 -16.95 -13.66 12.36
N SER A 100 -17.27 -13.49 13.65
CA SER A 100 -16.59 -12.49 14.49
C SER A 100 -15.15 -12.90 14.81
N VAL A 101 -14.21 -11.99 14.57
CA VAL A 101 -12.76 -12.17 14.77
C VAL A 101 -12.14 -11.16 15.74
N GLU A 102 -12.94 -10.21 16.25
CA GLU A 102 -12.50 -9.18 17.18
C GLU A 102 -13.60 -8.79 18.18
N TYR A 103 -13.18 -8.26 19.32
CA TYR A 103 -14.01 -7.72 20.39
C TYR A 103 -13.27 -6.62 21.15
N LEU A 104 -13.93 -5.51 21.44
CA LEU A 104 -13.41 -4.45 22.30
C LEU A 104 -14.08 -4.54 23.68
N ASP A 105 -13.28 -4.82 24.70
CA ASP A 105 -13.70 -4.75 26.11
C ASP A 105 -13.33 -3.39 26.72
N VAL A 106 -14.14 -2.94 27.67
CA VAL A 106 -13.84 -1.77 28.51
C VAL A 106 -13.86 -2.22 29.98
N PRO A 107 -12.71 -2.61 30.54
CA PRO A 107 -12.60 -2.96 31.95
C PRO A 107 -13.09 -1.83 32.87
N PRO A 108 -13.78 -2.16 33.98
CA PRO A 108 -14.32 -1.17 34.91
C PRO A 108 -13.25 -0.52 35.80
N ASP A 109 -12.06 -1.11 35.89
CA ASP A 109 -10.93 -0.65 36.67
C ASP A 109 -9.59 -1.05 36.03
N SER A 110 -8.49 -0.57 36.61
CA SER A 110 -7.13 -0.73 36.09
C SER A 110 -6.44 -2.05 36.45
N ARG A 111 -7.17 -3.05 36.95
CA ARG A 111 -6.59 -4.37 37.23
C ARG A 111 -6.19 -5.11 35.94
N GLY A 112 -5.23 -6.01 36.08
CA GLY A 112 -4.77 -6.86 34.99
C GLY A 112 -5.72 -8.04 34.78
N TYR A 113 -6.30 -8.14 33.58
CA TYR A 113 -7.28 -9.16 33.24
C TYR A 113 -6.79 -10.16 32.19
N TYR A 114 -7.13 -11.44 32.39
CA TYR A 114 -6.96 -12.52 31.42
C TYR A 114 -8.23 -12.71 30.59
N TYR A 115 -8.06 -13.11 29.33
CA TYR A 115 -9.16 -13.26 28.38
C TYR A 115 -9.19 -14.65 27.76
N ALA A 116 -10.39 -15.18 27.54
CA ALA A 116 -10.61 -16.40 26.78
C ALA A 116 -11.73 -16.21 25.76
N VAL A 117 -11.59 -16.83 24.59
CA VAL A 117 -12.59 -16.83 23.53
C VAL A 117 -12.96 -18.28 23.23
N LEU A 118 -14.21 -18.65 23.50
CA LEU A 118 -14.67 -20.03 23.37
C LEU A 118 -15.75 -20.14 22.28
N GLY A 119 -15.71 -21.20 21.49
CA GLY A 119 -16.72 -21.46 20.46
C GLY A 119 -18.05 -21.91 21.07
N ARG A 120 -19.16 -21.52 20.43
CA ARG A 120 -20.53 -21.86 20.87
C ARG A 120 -21.15 -22.95 19.99
N THR A 121 -21.84 -23.90 20.62
CA THR A 121 -22.55 -24.99 19.93
C THR A 121 -23.90 -24.53 19.35
N ARG A 122 -24.48 -25.30 18.42
CA ARG A 122 -25.85 -25.12 17.90
C ARG A 122 -26.94 -25.13 18.98
N GLN A 123 -26.66 -25.67 20.16
CA GLN A 123 -27.59 -25.74 21.28
C GLN A 123 -27.32 -24.63 22.31
N GLY A 124 -26.43 -23.68 22.02
CA GLY A 124 -26.07 -22.58 22.93
C GLY A 124 -25.06 -22.92 24.02
N GLY A 125 -24.56 -24.17 24.07
CA GLY A 125 -23.46 -24.57 24.95
C GLY A 125 -22.11 -24.03 24.49
N ILE A 126 -21.07 -24.20 25.30
CA ILE A 126 -19.71 -23.69 25.02
C ILE A 126 -18.72 -24.85 24.89
N TYR A 127 -17.77 -24.76 23.95
CA TYR A 127 -16.64 -25.67 23.86
C TYR A 127 -15.57 -25.27 24.89
N GLU A 128 -15.58 -25.92 26.07
CA GLU A 128 -14.65 -25.74 27.18
C GLU A 128 -13.25 -26.31 26.90
N VAL A 129 -12.61 -25.81 25.84
CA VAL A 129 -11.24 -26.15 25.43
C VAL A 129 -10.37 -24.94 25.69
N PHE A 130 -9.38 -25.05 26.59
CA PHE A 130 -8.51 -23.95 27.00
C PHE A 130 -7.09 -24.22 26.50
N ILE A 131 -6.66 -23.54 25.44
CA ILE A 131 -5.32 -23.69 24.86
C ILE A 131 -4.59 -22.34 24.92
N PRO A 132 -3.51 -22.23 25.74
CA PRO A 132 -2.66 -21.05 25.83
C PRO A 132 -2.24 -20.50 24.46
N LEU A 133 -2.33 -19.17 24.28
CA LEU A 133 -2.02 -18.43 23.05
C LEU A 133 -2.82 -18.81 21.80
N LYS A 134 -3.70 -19.82 21.84
CA LYS A 134 -4.68 -20.06 20.77
C LYS A 134 -5.98 -19.34 21.07
N ASN A 135 -6.57 -19.61 22.23
CA ASN A 135 -7.87 -19.06 22.60
C ASN A 135 -7.96 -18.59 24.07
N VAL A 136 -6.84 -18.63 24.80
CA VAL A 136 -6.68 -18.04 26.14
C VAL A 136 -5.40 -17.19 26.20
N SER A 137 -5.47 -16.01 26.82
CA SER A 137 -4.30 -15.18 27.09
C SER A 137 -3.45 -15.74 28.25
N ILE A 138 -2.12 -15.71 28.09
CA ILE A 138 -1.18 -16.19 29.13
C ILE A 138 -0.67 -15.07 30.05
N ALA A 139 -0.98 -13.82 29.70
CA ALA A 139 -0.59 -12.64 30.44
C ALA A 139 -1.85 -11.79 30.70
N PRO A 140 -1.90 -11.09 31.85
CA PRO A 140 -2.96 -10.14 32.15
C PRO A 140 -2.73 -8.84 31.37
N VAL A 141 -3.82 -8.20 30.96
CA VAL A 141 -3.81 -6.87 30.34
C VAL A 141 -4.59 -5.91 31.23
N SER A 142 -3.92 -4.87 31.72
CA SER A 142 -4.51 -3.76 32.47
C SER A 142 -4.81 -2.60 31.53
N PHE A 143 -6.05 -2.12 31.52
CA PHE A 143 -6.45 -0.88 30.87
C PHE A 143 -6.83 0.10 31.98
N GLU A 144 -6.15 1.24 32.04
CA GLU A 144 -6.56 2.33 32.91
C GLU A 144 -7.74 3.05 32.22
N PRO A 145 -8.97 2.94 32.72
CA PRO A 145 -10.07 3.68 32.14
C PRO A 145 -9.77 5.15 32.38
N VAL A 146 -9.70 5.94 31.31
CA VAL A 146 -9.67 7.40 31.44
C VAL A 146 -10.96 7.77 32.15
N ALA A 147 -10.85 8.07 33.44
CA ALA A 147 -12.00 8.33 34.28
C ALA A 147 -12.76 9.50 33.69
N ALA A 148 -13.92 9.23 33.08
CA ALA A 148 -14.87 10.27 32.73
C ALA A 148 -15.09 11.08 34.01
N PRO A 149 -14.76 12.38 34.04
CA PRO A 149 -14.88 13.16 35.26
C PRO A 149 -16.32 13.05 35.74
N ALA A 150 -16.50 12.74 37.02
CA ALA A 150 -17.80 12.49 37.62
C ALA A 150 -18.80 13.58 37.18
N PRO A 151 -20.07 13.22 36.85
CA PRO A 151 -21.02 14.16 36.30
C PRO A 151 -21.24 15.29 37.31
N LYS A 152 -20.57 16.42 37.06
CA LYS A 152 -21.00 17.71 37.58
C LYS A 152 -22.42 17.91 37.06
N PRO A 153 -23.34 18.49 37.85
CA PRO A 153 -24.63 18.89 37.32
C PRO A 153 -24.36 19.74 36.08
N GLU A 154 -24.90 19.33 34.93
CA GLU A 154 -24.72 20.04 33.68
C GLU A 154 -25.14 21.50 33.91
N PRO A 155 -24.25 22.48 33.70
CA PRO A 155 -24.70 23.81 33.36
C PRO A 155 -25.63 23.65 32.15
N PRO A 156 -26.77 24.35 32.09
CA PRO A 156 -27.65 24.26 30.93
C PRO A 156 -26.82 24.45 29.65
N GLU A 157 -27.06 23.60 28.64
CA GLU A 157 -26.30 23.59 27.38
C GLU A 157 -25.98 25.03 26.97
N PRO A 158 -24.69 25.41 26.85
CA PRO A 158 -24.35 26.74 26.39
C PRO A 158 -24.96 26.87 24.99
N ALA A 159 -25.94 27.78 24.87
CA ALA A 159 -26.73 27.94 23.65
C ALA A 159 -25.79 28.01 22.44
N PRO A 160 -26.05 27.23 21.37
CA PRO A 160 -25.06 26.93 20.34
C PRO A 160 -24.38 28.19 19.83
N GLU A 161 -23.09 28.32 20.15
CA GLU A 161 -22.30 29.53 19.88
C GLU A 161 -22.40 29.85 18.38
N PRO A 162 -22.92 31.04 18.03
CA PRO A 162 -23.45 31.24 16.69
C PRO A 162 -22.28 31.41 15.71
N PRO A 163 -22.32 30.74 14.54
CA PRO A 163 -21.11 30.47 13.75
C PRO A 163 -20.39 31.76 13.27
N PRO A 164 -19.06 31.71 13.11
CA PRO A 164 -18.24 32.90 12.84
C PRO A 164 -18.59 33.51 11.48
N VAL A 165 -18.44 34.82 11.33
CA VAL A 165 -18.69 35.50 10.05
C VAL A 165 -17.43 35.41 9.19
N VAL A 166 -17.53 34.69 8.08
CA VAL A 166 -16.44 34.47 7.13
C VAL A 166 -16.54 35.46 5.97
N GLN A 167 -15.42 36.08 5.62
CA GLN A 167 -15.28 36.99 4.49
C GLN A 167 -14.20 36.45 3.55
N ALA A 168 -14.47 36.44 2.24
CA ALA A 168 -13.52 36.08 1.21
C ALA A 168 -13.20 37.32 0.37
N SER A 169 -11.92 37.69 0.32
CA SER A 169 -11.43 38.89 -0.37
C SER A 169 -10.28 38.53 -1.33
N LEU A 170 -10.13 39.25 -2.43
CA LEU A 170 -9.04 39.04 -3.37
C LEU A 170 -7.74 39.62 -2.79
N ASP A 171 -6.71 38.78 -2.63
CA ASP A 171 -5.38 39.18 -2.16
C ASP A 171 -4.34 38.75 -3.21
N ARG A 172 -4.03 39.69 -4.13
CA ARG A 172 -3.13 39.50 -5.28
C ARG A 172 -3.55 38.34 -6.18
N ASP A 173 -2.85 37.20 -6.08
CA ASP A 173 -3.03 35.98 -6.86
C ASP A 173 -3.78 34.87 -6.11
N GLY A 174 -4.17 35.12 -4.86
CA GLY A 174 -4.98 34.24 -4.03
C GLY A 174 -6.26 34.91 -3.51
N ILE A 175 -7.03 34.15 -2.75
CA ILE A 175 -8.21 34.63 -2.03
C ILE A 175 -7.89 34.51 -0.55
N ARG A 176 -8.00 35.62 0.18
CA ARG A 176 -7.83 35.67 1.64
C ARG A 176 -9.19 35.51 2.30
N ILE A 177 -9.33 34.44 3.08
CA ILE A 177 -10.47 34.10 3.89
C ILE A 177 -10.19 34.56 5.32
N THR A 178 -10.89 35.58 5.80
CA THR A 178 -10.81 36.07 7.19
C THR A 178 -12.11 35.79 7.93
N TRP A 179 -12.01 35.61 9.24
CA TRP A 179 -13.15 35.49 10.14
C TRP A 179 -12.76 36.05 11.51
N GLU A 180 -13.76 36.37 12.32
CA GLU A 180 -13.58 36.73 13.73
C GLU A 180 -13.53 35.44 14.57
N PRO A 181 -12.43 35.15 15.29
CA PRO A 181 -12.35 33.99 16.19
C PRO A 181 -13.39 34.08 17.30
N ILE A 182 -14.17 33.02 17.50
CA ILE A 182 -15.08 32.89 18.64
C ILE A 182 -14.30 32.38 19.85
N ARG A 183 -13.35 31.47 19.64
CA ARG A 183 -12.57 30.84 20.71
C ARG A 183 -11.17 30.49 20.23
N ILE A 184 -10.16 31.22 20.73
CA ILE A 184 -8.75 30.97 20.45
C ILE A 184 -8.42 29.50 20.77
N GLY A 185 -7.85 28.78 19.80
CA GLY A 185 -7.52 27.35 19.91
C GLY A 185 -8.62 26.37 19.47
N ARG A 186 -9.83 26.84 19.13
CA ARG A 186 -10.83 26.00 18.43
C ARG A 186 -10.30 25.64 17.04
N ARG A 187 -10.54 24.40 16.59
CA ARG A 187 -10.15 23.96 15.24
C ARG A 187 -11.28 24.13 14.23
N VAL A 188 -10.96 24.81 13.14
CA VAL A 188 -11.86 25.10 12.04
C VAL A 188 -11.30 24.59 10.72
N VAL A 189 -12.21 24.11 9.88
CA VAL A 189 -11.95 23.45 8.62
C VAL A 189 -12.54 24.31 7.50
N LEU A 190 -11.68 24.71 6.55
CA LEU A 190 -12.08 25.50 5.40
C LEU A 190 -12.39 24.59 4.21
N TYR A 191 -13.58 24.74 3.64
CA TYR A 191 -14.03 24.12 2.41
C TYR A 191 -14.23 25.17 1.32
N ARG A 192 -13.99 24.79 0.06
CA ARG A 192 -14.29 25.58 -1.14
C ARG A 192 -15.10 24.76 -2.15
N SER A 193 -16.09 25.39 -2.78
CA SER A 193 -16.89 24.80 -3.85
C SER A 193 -17.09 25.79 -5.01
N PRO A 194 -17.11 25.35 -6.28
CA PRO A 194 -17.54 26.20 -7.41
C PRO A 194 -19.06 26.48 -7.42
N THR A 195 -19.83 25.82 -6.54
CA THR A 195 -21.28 26.03 -6.37
C THR A 195 -21.61 26.53 -4.95
N PRO A 196 -22.73 27.25 -4.74
CA PRO A 196 -23.12 27.72 -3.41
C PRO A 196 -23.30 26.55 -2.43
N ILE A 197 -22.61 26.60 -1.30
CA ILE A 197 -22.79 25.64 -0.20
C ILE A 197 -24.03 26.09 0.59
N ARG A 198 -25.09 25.26 0.62
CA ARG A 198 -26.35 25.59 1.33
C ARG A 198 -26.80 24.51 2.30
N SER A 199 -26.26 23.31 2.15
CA SER A 199 -26.65 22.10 2.87
C SER A 199 -25.43 21.20 3.11
N LEU A 200 -25.57 20.22 4.01
CA LEU A 200 -24.53 19.23 4.27
C LEU A 200 -24.12 18.43 3.01
N PRO A 201 -25.04 17.98 2.13
CA PRO A 201 -24.67 17.42 0.82
C PRO A 201 -23.77 18.32 -0.03
N ASP A 202 -23.99 19.64 -0.05
CA ASP A 202 -23.13 20.57 -0.80
C ASP A 202 -21.73 20.65 -0.19
N LEU A 203 -21.64 20.57 1.15
CA LEU A 203 -20.37 20.53 1.88
C LEU A 203 -19.59 19.23 1.61
N LEU A 204 -20.29 18.09 1.51
CA LEU A 204 -19.67 16.81 1.13
C LEU A 204 -19.15 16.81 -0.32
N GLY A 205 -19.76 17.60 -1.21
CA GLY A 205 -19.26 17.87 -2.56
C GLY A 205 -18.17 18.95 -2.63
N ALA A 206 -17.93 19.69 -1.56
CA ALA A 206 -16.93 20.75 -1.51
C ALA A 206 -15.52 20.19 -1.26
N SER A 207 -14.51 20.81 -1.87
CA SER A 207 -13.12 20.42 -1.65
C SER A 207 -12.58 21.03 -0.35
N TRP A 208 -11.95 20.19 0.48
CA TRP A 208 -11.20 20.61 1.66
C TRP A 208 -9.98 21.46 1.25
N VAL A 209 -9.76 22.57 1.96
CA VAL A 209 -8.66 23.52 1.69
C VAL A 209 -7.60 23.45 2.78
N ALA A 210 -8.02 23.49 4.04
CA ALA A 210 -7.16 23.45 5.22
C ALA A 210 -7.95 23.11 6.49
N SER A 211 -7.26 22.63 7.52
CA SER A 211 -7.71 22.65 8.93
C SER A 211 -6.68 23.46 9.72
N VAL A 212 -7.15 24.43 10.51
CA VAL A 212 -6.33 25.35 11.31
C VAL A 212 -7.00 25.64 12.65
N GLU A 213 -6.25 26.18 13.59
CA GLU A 213 -6.81 26.79 14.80
C GLU A 213 -7.30 28.21 14.48
N GLU A 214 -8.43 28.63 15.07
CA GLU A 214 -9.03 29.95 14.83
C GLU A 214 -8.02 31.08 15.11
N SER A 215 -7.80 31.94 14.12
CA SER A 215 -6.90 33.08 14.23
C SER A 215 -7.33 34.23 13.32
N GLU A 216 -7.09 35.47 13.75
CA GLU A 216 -7.43 36.69 13.01
C GLU A 216 -6.64 36.85 11.69
N ALA A 217 -5.53 36.11 11.53
CA ALA A 217 -4.70 36.14 10.34
C ALA A 217 -5.40 35.59 9.08
N GLY A 218 -6.41 34.73 9.27
CA GLY A 218 -7.14 34.05 8.21
C GLY A 218 -6.31 33.02 7.44
N ILE A 219 -6.89 32.51 6.35
CA ILE A 219 -6.26 31.57 5.41
C ILE A 219 -6.12 32.25 4.04
N LEU A 220 -4.99 32.05 3.37
CA LEU A 220 -4.81 32.38 1.95
C LEU A 220 -4.95 31.11 1.10
N ASP A 221 -6.03 31.04 0.31
CA ASP A 221 -6.26 29.99 -0.68
C ASP A 221 -5.78 30.44 -2.08
N PHE A 222 -5.36 29.49 -2.91
CA PHE A 222 -4.92 29.72 -4.28
C PHE A 222 -5.79 28.93 -5.27
N PRO A 223 -7.06 29.34 -5.47
CA PRO A 223 -7.98 28.67 -6.38
C PRO A 223 -7.59 28.83 -7.85
N VAL A 224 -8.31 28.16 -8.75
CA VAL A 224 -8.09 28.28 -10.20
C VAL A 224 -8.62 29.64 -10.69
N PRO A 225 -7.80 30.49 -11.33
CA PRO A 225 -8.25 31.78 -11.84
C PRO A 225 -9.35 31.65 -12.89
N GLY A 226 -10.29 32.60 -12.90
CA GLY A 226 -11.46 32.61 -13.78
C GLY A 226 -12.66 31.79 -13.30
N ILE A 227 -12.54 31.08 -12.17
CA ILE A 227 -13.65 30.37 -11.53
C ILE A 227 -14.02 31.09 -10.22
N GLY A 228 -15.33 31.26 -9.97
CA GLY A 228 -15.86 31.77 -8.71
C GLY A 228 -16.06 30.65 -7.71
N TYR A 229 -15.56 30.85 -6.48
CA TYR A 229 -15.64 29.88 -5.40
C TYR A 229 -16.42 30.43 -4.21
N TYR A 230 -17.22 29.56 -3.62
CA TYR A 230 -17.91 29.76 -2.35
C TYR A 230 -17.12 29.04 -1.25
N TYR A 231 -16.99 29.68 -0.10
CA TYR A 231 -16.22 29.18 1.02
C TYR A 231 -17.14 28.87 2.21
N ALA A 232 -16.87 27.75 2.89
CA ALA A 232 -17.52 27.38 4.14
C ALA A 232 -16.45 27.10 5.21
N LEU A 233 -16.56 27.77 6.36
CA LEU A 233 -15.75 27.54 7.54
C LEU A 233 -16.57 26.69 8.52
N VAL A 234 -16.07 25.52 8.87
CA VAL A 234 -16.84 24.55 9.66
C VAL A 234 -16.00 24.06 10.82
N ASP A 235 -16.61 23.97 11.99
CA ASP A 235 -15.98 23.47 13.21
C ASP A 235 -15.61 21.98 13.10
N GLU A 236 -14.40 21.62 13.56
CA GLU A 236 -13.94 20.22 13.49
C GLU A 236 -14.76 19.31 14.43
N GLU A 237 -15.21 19.81 15.57
CA GLU A 237 -16.07 19.05 16.50
C GLU A 237 -17.45 18.77 15.88
N GLY A 238 -18.08 19.78 15.27
CA GLY A 238 -19.33 19.65 14.52
C GLY A 238 -19.24 18.69 13.32
N LEU A 239 -18.08 18.59 12.67
CA LEU A 239 -17.83 17.59 11.62
C LEU A 239 -17.71 16.18 12.19
N ARG A 240 -17.01 15.99 13.31
CA ARG A 240 -16.86 14.69 13.98
C ARG A 240 -18.18 14.15 14.54
N SER A 241 -19.06 15.02 15.03
CA SER A 241 -20.42 14.67 15.47
C SER A 241 -21.44 14.49 14.34
N GLY A 242 -21.02 14.71 13.07
CA GLY A 242 -21.88 14.60 11.89
C GLY A 242 -22.96 15.69 11.77
N SER A 243 -22.91 16.72 12.63
CA SER A 243 -23.94 17.77 12.72
C SER A 243 -23.34 19.19 12.57
N PRO A 244 -22.61 19.49 11.47
CA PRO A 244 -22.01 20.80 11.27
C PRO A 244 -23.07 21.88 10.99
N VAL A 245 -22.99 22.99 11.72
CA VAL A 245 -23.88 24.15 11.52
C VAL A 245 -23.43 24.95 10.29
N LEU A 246 -24.31 25.09 9.31
CA LEU A 246 -24.08 25.89 8.10
C LEU A 246 -25.07 27.07 8.05
N ALA A 247 -24.56 28.29 8.10
CA ALA A 247 -25.34 29.51 8.03
C ALA A 247 -24.80 30.44 6.94
N ALA A 248 -25.56 30.58 5.84
CA ALA A 248 -25.24 31.48 4.74
C ALA A 248 -25.15 32.94 5.21
N GLY A 249 -24.08 33.64 4.83
CA GLY A 249 -23.76 35.00 5.26
C GLY A 249 -23.11 35.08 6.64
N ARG A 250 -22.98 33.94 7.34
CA ARG A 250 -22.13 33.79 8.52
C ARG A 250 -20.91 32.96 8.16
N ASN A 251 -20.89 31.67 8.45
CA ASN A 251 -19.75 30.81 8.18
C ASN A 251 -19.72 30.25 6.75
N VAL A 252 -20.67 30.63 5.90
CA VAL A 252 -20.66 30.29 4.47
C VAL A 252 -20.84 31.56 3.63
N THR A 253 -19.97 31.79 2.65
CA THR A 253 -20.05 32.99 1.80
C THR A 253 -21.28 32.96 0.89
N THR A 254 -22.00 34.08 0.81
CA THR A 254 -23.14 34.25 -0.11
C THR A 254 -22.71 34.70 -1.51
N ALA A 255 -21.61 35.44 -1.60
CA ALA A 255 -20.94 35.81 -2.83
C ALA A 255 -19.81 34.81 -3.15
N SER A 256 -19.59 34.56 -4.44
CA SER A 256 -18.41 33.86 -4.94
C SER A 256 -17.22 34.81 -5.02
N ALA A 257 -16.06 34.41 -4.54
CA ALA A 257 -14.80 35.12 -4.77
C ALA A 257 -14.02 34.44 -5.91
N SER A 258 -13.34 35.22 -6.75
CA SER A 258 -12.57 34.71 -7.89
C SER A 258 -11.26 35.48 -8.09
N VAL A 259 -10.20 34.77 -8.49
CA VAL A 259 -8.96 35.39 -8.97
C VAL A 259 -9.11 35.64 -10.48
N PRO A 260 -8.86 36.86 -10.99
CA PRO A 260 -8.94 37.13 -12.42
C PRO A 260 -7.96 36.29 -13.24
N ALA A 261 -8.43 35.71 -14.35
CA ALA A 261 -7.56 34.98 -15.27
C ALA A 261 -6.60 35.94 -16.00
N GLY A 262 -5.34 35.54 -16.14
CA GLY A 262 -4.34 36.23 -16.97
C GLY A 262 -3.56 37.39 -16.32
N LEU A 263 -3.91 37.86 -15.12
CA LEU A 263 -3.22 39.01 -14.50
C LEU A 263 -1.94 38.68 -13.71
N TYR A 264 -1.81 37.46 -13.16
CA TYR A 264 -0.76 37.17 -12.14
C TYR A 264 0.07 35.91 -12.36
N ARG A 265 -0.14 35.12 -13.43
CA ARG A 265 0.57 33.85 -13.65
C ARG A 265 1.61 33.89 -14.76
N ILE A 266 2.88 34.05 -14.36
CA ILE A 266 4.06 33.61 -15.12
C ILE A 266 4.80 32.58 -14.25
N GLY A 267 4.43 31.31 -14.37
CA GLY A 267 5.00 30.20 -13.59
C GLY A 267 3.98 29.37 -12.82
N LEU A 268 4.40 28.17 -12.40
CA LEU A 268 3.66 27.27 -11.51
C LEU A 268 3.98 27.62 -10.05
N PRO A 269 2.98 27.82 -9.17
CA PRO A 269 3.23 28.14 -7.77
C PRO A 269 3.78 26.94 -7.00
N GLN A 270 4.60 27.22 -5.98
CA GLN A 270 4.98 26.25 -4.95
C GLN A 270 3.78 25.99 -4.05
N ILE A 271 2.95 25.01 -4.40
CA ILE A 271 1.75 24.63 -3.65
C ILE A 271 2.17 24.10 -2.26
N PRO A 272 1.79 24.76 -1.14
CA PRO A 272 2.12 24.26 0.19
C PRO A 272 1.42 22.91 0.43
N TYR A 273 2.15 21.95 1.01
CA TYR A 273 1.73 20.55 1.13
C TYR A 273 0.33 20.34 1.72
N ALA A 274 -0.12 21.24 2.62
CA ALA A 274 -1.43 21.21 3.25
C ALA A 274 -2.62 21.41 2.29
N SER A 275 -2.41 21.93 1.07
CA SER A 275 -3.47 22.24 0.08
C SER A 275 -3.63 21.18 -1.02
N ARG A 276 -2.98 20.02 -0.86
CA ARG A 276 -3.16 18.87 -1.76
C ARG A 276 -4.44 18.13 -1.38
N SER A 277 -5.35 17.97 -2.35
CA SER A 277 -6.40 16.94 -2.26
C SER A 277 -5.77 15.57 -2.02
N LEU A 278 -6.51 14.64 -1.40
CA LEU A 278 -6.01 13.32 -0.95
C LEU A 278 -5.05 12.66 -1.97
N PRO A 279 -4.03 11.91 -1.49
CA PRO A 279 -3.14 11.16 -2.36
C PRO A 279 -3.93 10.25 -3.32
N LEU A 280 -3.35 9.97 -4.49
CA LEU A 280 -3.97 9.05 -5.47
C LEU A 280 -4.47 7.79 -4.76
N PRO A 281 -5.68 7.29 -5.10
CA PRO A 281 -6.18 6.06 -4.54
C PRO A 281 -5.16 4.94 -4.74
N TYR A 282 -4.93 4.15 -3.69
CA TYR A 282 -3.96 3.06 -3.70
C TYR A 282 -4.16 2.14 -4.91
N LEU A 283 -3.06 1.75 -5.55
CA LEU A 283 -3.06 0.75 -6.61
C LEU A 283 -3.64 -0.57 -6.07
N ALA A 284 -4.87 -0.90 -6.49
CA ALA A 284 -5.45 -2.22 -6.25
C ALA A 284 -4.63 -3.26 -7.04
N LEU A 285 -3.91 -4.12 -6.33
CA LEU A 285 -3.06 -5.15 -6.93
C LEU A 285 -3.95 -6.22 -7.58
N THR A 286 -3.96 -6.27 -8.91
CA THR A 286 -4.77 -7.21 -9.71
C THR A 286 -4.15 -8.60 -9.88
N ARG A 287 -3.09 -8.93 -9.12
CA ARG A 287 -2.43 -10.25 -9.12
C ARG A 287 -1.98 -10.64 -7.71
N GLY A 288 -2.23 -11.90 -7.35
CA GLY A 288 -1.58 -12.53 -6.21
C GLY A 288 -0.07 -12.66 -6.41
N VAL A 289 0.70 -12.57 -5.34
CA VAL A 289 2.18 -12.58 -5.35
C VAL A 289 2.73 -14.02 -5.19
N THR A 290 1.96 -15.03 -5.59
CA THR A 290 2.33 -16.45 -5.53
C THR A 290 2.15 -17.13 -6.87
N ALA A 291 3.19 -17.84 -7.32
CA ALA A 291 3.14 -18.59 -8.57
C ALA A 291 2.07 -19.69 -8.49
N GLY A 292 1.04 -19.59 -9.33
CA GLY A 292 -0.05 -20.56 -9.41
C GLY A 292 -1.40 -20.12 -8.80
N SER A 293 -1.54 -18.91 -8.27
CA SER A 293 -2.85 -18.40 -7.83
C SER A 293 -3.71 -17.91 -9.01
N GLU A 294 -4.98 -18.34 -9.09
CA GLU A 294 -5.95 -17.85 -10.07
C GLU A 294 -6.25 -16.35 -9.90
N ALA A 295 -6.71 -15.72 -10.99
CA ALA A 295 -7.09 -14.32 -10.98
C ALA A 295 -8.42 -14.11 -10.22
N LEU A 296 -8.36 -13.42 -9.08
CA LEU A 296 -9.56 -12.97 -8.35
C LEU A 296 -10.44 -12.13 -9.29
N SER A 297 -11.73 -12.47 -9.39
CA SER A 297 -12.70 -11.81 -10.28
C SER A 297 -13.15 -10.42 -9.80
N GLY A 298 -12.22 -9.61 -9.29
CA GLY A 298 -12.42 -8.24 -8.83
C GLY A 298 -11.91 -7.16 -9.79
N GLY A 299 -11.60 -7.52 -11.04
CA GLY A 299 -11.20 -6.56 -12.06
C GLY A 299 -12.40 -5.75 -12.56
N LEU A 300 -12.30 -4.41 -12.56
CA LEU A 300 -13.09 -3.58 -13.47
C LEU A 300 -12.91 -4.14 -14.90
N PRO A 301 -13.98 -4.22 -15.72
CA PRO A 301 -13.88 -4.77 -17.06
C PRO A 301 -12.95 -3.90 -17.90
N VAL A 302 -11.69 -4.34 -18.04
CA VAL A 302 -10.75 -3.76 -19.00
C VAL A 302 -11.36 -4.01 -20.38
N PRO A 303 -11.67 -2.95 -21.17
CA PRO A 303 -12.24 -3.15 -22.48
C PRO A 303 -11.27 -3.98 -23.34
N PRO A 304 -11.77 -4.93 -24.16
CA PRO A 304 -10.89 -5.75 -24.99
C PRO A 304 -10.07 -4.86 -25.94
N ASP A 305 -8.84 -5.28 -26.24
CA ASP A 305 -7.90 -4.55 -27.10
C ASP A 305 -8.51 -4.28 -28.48
N ALA A 306 -9.11 -3.11 -28.63
CA ALA A 306 -9.75 -2.66 -29.86
C ALA A 306 -8.74 -1.87 -30.71
N PRO A 307 -8.57 -2.18 -32.00
CA PRO A 307 -7.65 -1.44 -32.86
C PRO A 307 -8.11 0.02 -32.97
N LEU A 308 -7.23 0.97 -32.60
CA LEU A 308 -7.51 2.40 -32.65
C LEU A 308 -8.04 2.79 -34.05
N LYS A 309 -9.15 3.55 -34.07
CA LYS A 309 -9.71 4.13 -35.30
C LYS A 309 -8.63 4.90 -36.08
N PRO A 310 -8.65 4.91 -37.43
CA PRO A 310 -7.60 5.55 -38.23
C PRO A 310 -7.36 7.03 -37.87
N GLU A 311 -8.42 7.76 -37.53
CA GLU A 311 -8.38 9.17 -37.09
C GLU A 311 -7.67 9.32 -35.74
N THR A 312 -8.06 8.52 -34.75
CA THR A 312 -7.41 8.46 -33.43
C THR A 312 -5.93 8.10 -33.55
N ARG A 313 -5.60 7.12 -34.40
CA ARG A 313 -4.22 6.72 -34.69
C ARG A 313 -3.42 7.87 -35.31
N LYS A 314 -4.02 8.66 -36.21
CA LYS A 314 -3.41 9.84 -36.83
C LYS A 314 -3.26 11.02 -35.86
N ALA A 315 -4.13 11.14 -34.86
CA ALA A 315 -4.00 12.12 -33.78
C ALA A 315 -2.90 11.73 -32.79
N VAL A 316 -2.90 10.49 -32.30
CA VAL A 316 -1.86 9.93 -31.40
C VAL A 316 -0.48 9.99 -32.08
N ALA A 317 -0.37 9.57 -33.35
CA ALA A 317 0.88 9.67 -34.10
C ALA A 317 1.34 11.12 -34.35
N ARG A 318 0.47 12.13 -34.22
CA ARG A 318 0.86 13.55 -34.26
C ARG A 318 1.47 13.99 -32.94
N ILE A 319 0.83 13.63 -31.82
CA ILE A 319 1.31 13.90 -30.46
C ILE A 319 2.68 13.24 -30.23
N LEU A 320 2.81 11.95 -30.56
CA LEU A 320 4.07 11.20 -30.45
C LEU A 320 5.17 11.71 -31.40
N ARG A 321 4.82 12.38 -32.51
CA ARG A 321 5.82 13.05 -33.38
C ARG A 321 6.28 14.39 -32.84
N SER A 322 5.42 15.13 -32.13
CA SER A 322 5.85 16.34 -31.40
C SER A 322 6.66 16.02 -30.14
N GLU A 323 6.45 14.85 -29.55
CA GLU A 323 7.23 14.31 -28.41
C GLU A 323 8.24 13.25 -28.84
N ALA A 324 8.98 13.51 -29.93
CA ALA A 324 10.24 12.83 -30.17
C ALA A 324 11.28 13.32 -29.12
N LEU A 325 11.08 12.90 -27.87
CA LEU A 325 11.99 13.16 -26.75
C LEU A 325 13.41 12.79 -27.20
N PRO A 326 14.38 13.73 -27.11
CA PRO A 326 15.75 13.41 -27.46
C PRO A 326 16.20 12.20 -26.63
N PRO A 327 16.91 11.23 -27.23
CA PRO A 327 17.17 9.94 -26.60
C PRO A 327 17.90 10.16 -25.26
N ALA A 328 17.20 9.93 -24.16
CA ALA A 328 17.56 10.41 -22.82
C ALA A 328 19.05 10.18 -22.54
N SER A 329 19.78 11.24 -22.17
CA SER A 329 21.19 11.11 -21.78
C SER A 329 21.35 10.10 -20.64
N PRO A 330 22.44 9.33 -20.57
CA PRO A 330 22.72 8.49 -19.41
C PRO A 330 22.72 9.34 -18.14
N PRO A 331 22.21 8.82 -17.00
CA PRO A 331 22.36 9.48 -15.72
C PRO A 331 23.83 9.79 -15.41
N GLU A 332 24.07 10.86 -14.65
CA GLU A 332 25.43 11.27 -14.30
C GLU A 332 26.13 10.19 -13.47
N LEU A 333 27.44 10.03 -13.69
CA LEU A 333 28.27 9.11 -12.93
C LEU A 333 28.28 9.54 -11.45
N ARG A 334 27.78 8.67 -10.57
CA ARG A 334 27.68 8.91 -9.13
C ARG A 334 28.63 8.00 -8.36
N ILE A 335 29.58 8.62 -7.68
CA ILE A 335 30.38 8.00 -6.62
C ILE A 335 29.68 8.28 -5.28
N LEU A 336 29.58 7.29 -4.40
CA LEU A 336 28.90 7.42 -3.11
C LEU A 336 29.84 8.01 -2.04
N PRO A 337 29.33 8.81 -1.07
CA PRO A 337 30.18 9.51 -0.09
C PRO A 337 31.15 8.61 0.70
N GLU A 338 30.74 7.38 1.00
CA GLU A 338 31.51 6.39 1.75
C GLU A 338 32.83 6.01 1.04
N ASP A 339 32.83 6.09 -0.30
CA ASP A 339 33.99 5.82 -1.14
C ASP A 339 34.71 7.11 -1.59
N LEU A 340 34.22 8.30 -1.19
CA LEU A 340 34.89 9.60 -1.36
C LEU A 340 35.72 10.00 -0.13
N GLU A 341 35.20 9.80 1.09
CA GLU A 341 35.89 10.17 2.33
C GLU A 341 37.05 9.22 2.66
N ALA A 342 38.06 9.69 3.42
CA ALA A 342 39.19 8.84 3.81
C ALA A 342 38.82 7.77 4.87
N THR A 343 37.68 7.93 5.54
CA THR A 343 37.25 7.34 6.82
C THR A 343 36.94 5.82 6.83
N ALA A 344 37.34 5.06 5.81
CA ALA A 344 37.05 3.62 5.76
C ALA A 344 37.79 2.83 6.83
N ALA A 345 37.12 1.80 7.36
CA ALA A 345 37.78 0.74 8.09
C ALA A 345 38.60 -0.13 7.12
N GLY A 346 39.69 -0.73 7.62
CA GLY A 346 40.63 -1.47 6.78
C GLY A 346 40.03 -2.68 6.06
N GLY A 347 40.65 -3.08 4.95
CA GLY A 347 40.29 -4.30 4.23
C GLY A 347 39.43 -4.03 2.99
N GLU A 348 38.17 -4.49 3.00
CA GLU A 348 37.36 -4.55 1.79
C GLU A 348 36.87 -3.18 1.27
N GLU A 349 36.63 -2.22 2.15
CA GLU A 349 36.24 -0.85 1.80
C GLU A 349 37.38 -0.11 1.09
N TYR A 350 38.60 -0.26 1.60
CA TYR A 350 39.82 0.28 0.99
C TYR A 350 40.04 -0.26 -0.43
N THR A 351 39.83 -1.57 -0.66
CA THR A 351 39.92 -2.15 -2.00
C THR A 351 38.85 -1.59 -2.93
N LEU A 352 37.60 -1.47 -2.48
CA LEU A 352 36.51 -0.91 -3.31
C LEU A 352 36.81 0.54 -3.72
N ARG A 353 37.18 1.38 -2.76
CA ARG A 353 37.60 2.77 -3.01
C ARG A 353 38.75 2.87 -4.00
N THR A 354 39.73 1.97 -3.90
CA THR A 354 40.88 1.93 -4.82
C THR A 354 40.41 1.68 -6.26
N ILE A 355 39.53 0.70 -6.48
CA ILE A 355 38.97 0.40 -7.82
C ILE A 355 38.16 1.60 -8.35
N VAL A 356 37.32 2.21 -7.50
CA VAL A 356 36.50 3.39 -7.86
C VAL A 356 37.37 4.58 -8.26
N ARG A 357 38.39 4.91 -7.45
CA ARG A 357 39.33 6.00 -7.74
C ARG A 357 40.15 5.72 -9.00
N ASP A 358 40.67 4.50 -9.14
CA ASP A 358 41.69 4.22 -10.15
C ASP A 358 41.14 3.80 -11.52
N ARG A 359 39.89 3.31 -11.58
CA ARG A 359 39.18 2.96 -12.82
C ARG A 359 37.98 3.86 -13.09
N LEU A 360 37.00 3.86 -12.19
CA LEU A 360 35.69 4.49 -12.43
C LEU A 360 35.79 6.01 -12.60
N ALA A 361 36.53 6.68 -11.71
CA ALA A 361 36.77 8.12 -11.80
C ALA A 361 37.63 8.51 -13.02
N LYS A 362 38.46 7.60 -13.53
CA LYS A 362 39.24 7.77 -14.77
C LYS A 362 38.47 7.40 -16.04
N LYS A 363 37.19 7.02 -15.92
CA LYS A 363 36.31 6.59 -17.02
C LYS A 363 36.79 5.34 -17.79
N ASP A 364 37.62 4.50 -17.14
CA ASP A 364 38.00 3.19 -17.65
C ASP A 364 36.88 2.19 -17.35
N TRP A 365 35.82 2.23 -18.18
CA TRP A 365 34.59 1.46 -17.94
C TRP A 365 34.83 -0.05 -17.96
N LYS A 366 35.62 -0.55 -18.91
CA LYS A 366 35.90 -1.99 -19.03
C LYS A 366 36.83 -2.47 -17.92
N GLY A 367 37.86 -1.69 -17.57
CA GLY A 367 38.72 -1.99 -16.42
C GLY A 367 37.92 -1.98 -15.11
N ALA A 368 37.01 -1.01 -14.94
CA ALA A 368 36.13 -0.92 -13.77
C ALA A 368 35.17 -2.14 -13.69
N SER A 369 34.49 -2.51 -14.78
CA SER A 369 33.55 -3.65 -14.77
C SER A 369 34.24 -4.96 -14.38
N ASP A 370 35.48 -5.16 -14.85
CA ASP A 370 36.22 -6.41 -14.73
C ASP A 370 36.99 -6.50 -13.40
N GLU A 371 37.39 -5.38 -12.81
CA GLU A 371 37.89 -5.32 -11.43
C GLU A 371 36.77 -5.42 -10.39
N LEU A 372 35.62 -4.79 -10.62
CA LEU A 372 34.47 -4.91 -9.73
C LEU A 372 33.86 -6.33 -9.77
N ALA A 373 33.87 -7.01 -10.92
CA ALA A 373 33.49 -8.42 -11.00
C ALA A 373 34.41 -9.32 -10.14
N ARG A 374 35.73 -9.08 -10.18
CA ARG A 374 36.71 -9.79 -9.33
C ARG A 374 36.63 -9.39 -7.85
N TYR A 375 36.19 -8.17 -7.55
CA TYR A 375 35.89 -7.76 -6.18
C TYR A 375 34.69 -8.52 -5.61
N LEU A 376 33.64 -8.70 -6.43
CA LEU A 376 32.38 -9.39 -6.10
C LEU A 376 32.48 -10.92 -6.11
N SER A 377 33.52 -11.52 -6.71
CA SER A 377 33.74 -12.98 -6.67
C SER A 377 34.28 -13.48 -5.33
N LEU A 378 34.57 -12.57 -4.40
CA LEU A 378 34.96 -12.86 -3.02
C LEU A 378 33.76 -12.56 -2.09
N ASN A 379 33.69 -13.22 -0.94
CA ASN A 379 32.64 -12.92 0.04
C ASN A 379 32.84 -11.50 0.60
N ARG A 380 31.81 -10.65 0.52
CA ARG A 380 31.82 -9.23 0.93
C ARG A 380 30.67 -8.95 1.88
N SER A 381 30.79 -7.91 2.71
CA SER A 381 29.62 -7.42 3.43
C SER A 381 28.50 -7.00 2.46
N PRO A 382 27.22 -7.11 2.85
CA PRO A 382 26.09 -6.72 1.99
C PRO A 382 26.20 -5.28 1.48
N GLY A 383 26.67 -4.35 2.33
CA GLY A 383 26.88 -2.95 1.96
C GLY A 383 27.98 -2.78 0.90
N ALA A 384 29.15 -3.38 1.11
CA ALA A 384 30.25 -3.31 0.13
C ALA A 384 29.89 -4.00 -1.20
N ALA A 385 29.16 -5.12 -1.14
CA ALA A 385 28.64 -5.80 -2.34
C ALA A 385 27.64 -4.92 -3.12
N ALA A 386 26.69 -4.27 -2.45
CA ALA A 386 25.73 -3.39 -3.10
C ALA A 386 26.40 -2.16 -3.74
N ARG A 387 27.35 -1.51 -3.05
CA ARG A 387 28.14 -0.40 -3.63
C ARG A 387 28.94 -0.87 -4.86
N ALA A 388 29.62 -2.01 -4.77
CA ALA A 388 30.37 -2.56 -5.90
C ALA A 388 29.50 -2.92 -7.11
N ARG A 389 28.30 -3.49 -6.89
CA ARG A 389 27.32 -3.73 -7.97
C ARG A 389 26.80 -2.43 -8.57
N PHE A 390 26.47 -1.43 -7.75
CA PHE A 390 26.05 -0.11 -8.24
C PHE A 390 27.12 0.55 -9.13
N TYR A 391 28.40 0.48 -8.77
CA TYR A 391 29.50 0.98 -9.62
C TYR A 391 29.70 0.12 -10.87
N ARG A 392 29.54 -1.20 -10.79
CA ARG A 392 29.66 -2.10 -11.93
C ARG A 392 28.51 -1.89 -12.93
N GLY A 393 27.29 -1.68 -12.44
CA GLY A 393 26.12 -1.30 -13.23
C GLY A 393 26.38 -0.01 -14.01
N GLN A 394 26.91 1.04 -13.37
CA GLN A 394 27.28 2.28 -14.05
C GLN A 394 28.34 2.05 -15.13
N ALA A 395 29.42 1.32 -14.82
CA ALA A 395 30.46 1.01 -15.79
C ALA A 395 29.93 0.24 -17.02
N LEU A 396 29.05 -0.75 -16.81
CA LEU A 396 28.40 -1.52 -17.87
C LEU A 396 27.40 -0.67 -18.69
N ALA A 397 26.70 0.29 -18.06
CA ALA A 397 25.84 1.23 -18.78
C ALA A 397 26.65 2.10 -19.74
N TYR A 398 27.81 2.59 -19.30
CA TYR A 398 28.72 3.37 -20.14
C TYR A 398 29.51 2.53 -21.17
N SER A 399 29.67 1.21 -20.97
CA SER A 399 30.23 0.30 -21.99
C SER A 399 29.20 -0.15 -23.05
N GLY A 400 27.90 0.05 -22.81
CA GLY A 400 26.81 -0.36 -23.71
C GLY A 400 26.24 -1.76 -23.40
N GLU A 401 26.70 -2.41 -22.33
CA GLU A 401 26.23 -3.70 -21.81
C GLU A 401 24.96 -3.49 -20.95
N TYR A 402 23.89 -2.98 -21.59
CA TYR A 402 22.69 -2.49 -20.89
C TYR A 402 21.92 -3.57 -20.11
N ARG A 403 21.94 -4.83 -20.58
CA ARG A 403 21.21 -5.94 -19.94
C ARG A 403 21.91 -6.36 -18.65
N GLU A 404 23.24 -6.48 -18.73
CA GLU A 404 24.12 -6.83 -17.63
C GLU A 404 24.10 -5.71 -16.58
N SER A 405 24.20 -4.45 -17.04
CA SER A 405 24.02 -3.25 -16.22
C SER A 405 22.71 -3.24 -15.43
N PHE A 406 21.58 -3.56 -16.09
CA PHE A 406 20.26 -3.62 -15.47
C PHE A 406 20.19 -4.64 -14.33
N PHE A 407 20.78 -5.83 -14.51
CA PHE A 407 20.84 -6.82 -13.43
C PHE A 407 21.71 -6.38 -12.25
N GLU A 408 22.83 -5.70 -12.48
CA GLU A 408 23.65 -5.17 -11.39
C GLU A 408 22.89 -4.12 -10.56
N PHE A 409 22.09 -3.26 -11.20
CA PHE A 409 21.26 -2.29 -10.49
C PHE A 409 20.11 -2.93 -9.72
N LEU A 410 19.45 -3.96 -10.26
CA LEU A 410 18.46 -4.75 -9.51
C LEU A 410 19.10 -5.39 -8.25
N LEU A 411 20.29 -5.98 -8.39
CA LEU A 411 21.01 -6.60 -7.27
C LEU A 411 21.66 -5.59 -6.29
N ALA A 412 21.64 -4.30 -6.61
CA ALA A 412 22.02 -3.20 -5.71
C ALA A 412 20.79 -2.51 -5.09
N GLN A 413 19.60 -2.68 -5.68
CA GLN A 413 18.36 -1.95 -5.35
C GLN A 413 17.93 -2.12 -3.87
N ASP A 414 18.15 -3.31 -3.29
CA ASP A 414 17.81 -3.63 -1.89
C ASP A 414 18.42 -2.67 -0.86
N ILE A 415 19.61 -2.12 -1.15
CA ILE A 415 20.32 -1.17 -0.27
C ILE A 415 20.38 0.23 -0.91
N LEU A 416 20.49 0.31 -2.23
CA LEU A 416 20.72 1.54 -3.00
C LEU A 416 19.52 1.87 -3.90
N TYR A 417 18.29 1.76 -3.36
CA TYR A 417 17.03 1.92 -4.08
C TYR A 417 16.95 3.19 -4.95
N LEU A 418 17.06 4.37 -4.33
CA LEU A 418 16.92 5.66 -5.03
C LEU A 418 17.90 5.85 -6.19
N PRO A 419 19.23 5.70 -6.01
CA PRO A 419 20.17 5.88 -7.11
C PRO A 419 20.09 4.74 -8.14
N SER A 420 19.73 3.50 -7.76
CA SER A 420 19.62 2.39 -8.71
C SER A 420 18.40 2.54 -9.63
N ASN A 421 17.27 3.03 -9.12
CA ASN A 421 16.06 3.23 -9.91
C ASN A 421 16.26 4.21 -11.07
N GLN A 422 16.99 5.32 -10.85
CA GLN A 422 17.31 6.29 -11.91
C GLN A 422 18.03 5.66 -13.10
N TRP A 423 18.88 4.67 -12.84
CA TRP A 423 19.55 3.89 -13.88
C TRP A 423 18.65 2.80 -14.47
N ILE A 424 17.85 2.11 -13.66
CA ILE A 424 16.88 1.09 -14.11
C ILE A 424 15.89 1.67 -15.12
N ASP A 425 15.28 2.81 -14.81
CA ASP A 425 14.30 3.47 -15.70
C ASP A 425 14.93 3.83 -17.04
N TRP A 426 16.12 4.43 -17.01
CA TRP A 426 16.88 4.78 -18.22
C TRP A 426 17.28 3.56 -19.05
N LEU A 427 17.73 2.48 -18.41
CA LEU A 427 18.12 1.23 -19.07
C LEU A 427 16.91 0.54 -19.71
N LEU A 428 15.75 0.54 -19.06
CA LEU A 428 14.51 -0.02 -19.62
C LEU A 428 14.12 0.67 -20.92
N ASP A 429 14.15 2.01 -20.97
CA ASP A 429 13.87 2.76 -22.19
C ASP A 429 14.94 2.54 -23.27
N ARG A 430 16.23 2.45 -22.90
CA ARG A 430 17.30 2.11 -23.85
C ARG A 430 17.16 0.69 -24.42
N MET A 431 16.78 -0.30 -23.61
CA MET A 431 16.55 -1.68 -24.08
C MET A 431 15.30 -1.80 -24.95
N ARG A 432 14.23 -1.06 -24.65
CA ARG A 432 13.04 -0.92 -25.51
C ARG A 432 13.42 -0.34 -26.88
N LEU A 433 14.19 0.75 -26.92
CA LEU A 433 14.65 1.38 -28.16
C LEU A 433 15.62 0.50 -28.97
N LYS A 434 16.39 -0.37 -28.31
CA LYS A 434 17.30 -1.35 -28.96
C LYS A 434 16.56 -2.62 -29.42
N SER A 435 15.23 -2.70 -29.25
CA SER A 435 14.40 -3.83 -29.65
C SER A 435 13.46 -3.56 -30.86
N PRO A 436 13.95 -3.05 -32.02
CA PRO A 436 13.23 -3.16 -33.27
C PRO A 436 13.66 -4.43 -34.02
N THR A 437 12.72 -5.38 -34.19
CA THR A 437 12.74 -6.36 -35.30
C THR A 437 14.10 -6.99 -35.66
N ASP A 438 14.67 -7.79 -34.75
CA ASP A 438 15.74 -8.74 -35.10
C ASP A 438 15.27 -10.18 -34.78
N GLY A 439 14.21 -10.54 -35.49
CA GLY A 439 13.54 -11.84 -35.46
C GLY A 439 12.84 -12.02 -36.81
N MET A 440 13.42 -12.86 -37.67
CA MET A 440 12.87 -13.27 -38.97
C MET A 440 11.63 -14.15 -38.80
#